data_AF-A0A1E1WHY6-F1
#
_entry.id   AF-A0A1E1WHY6-F1
#
_cell.length_a   1.000
_cell.length_b   1.000
_cell.length_c   1.000
_cell.angle_alpha   90.00
_cell.angle_beta   90.00
_cell.angle_gamma   90.00
#
_symmetry.space_group_name_H-M   'P 1'
#
loop_
_entity.id
_entity.type
_entity.pdbx_description
1 polymer ?
#
loop_
_entity_poly.entity_id
_entity_poly.type
_entity_poly.pdbx_seq_one_letter_code
_entity_poly.pdbx_strand_id
1 'polypeptide(L)'
;MQIGCFSNRHKEWRKIAKRERRRKIRTQKAKIRDGTVDCNSSEYQEWVKEQEILEILALEQINKKNMEENEKWVNAETIAMQRWLRWQQKKERRRLQRLEEEAKLQLERELEEERKRKERERLKEIEEENKKKQENFMKHLEQFLSGDSEDAPVELTVIRETRPDCAVCPFFAKTSCCRFGDQCSRNHRYPGISTILLAANFFTHFGLENMHEYDTDIMLEYEDSDTYKQFKEFFYDVLPEFEKFGKIIQFKVS
;
A
#
# COMPACT_ATOMS: atom_id res chain seq x y z
N MET A 1 59.36 -58.27 44.58
CA MET A 1 60.46 -58.47 43.60
C MET A 1 60.40 -59.91 43.09
N GLN A 2 59.73 -60.14 41.95
CA GLN A 2 59.65 -61.47 41.32
C GLN A 2 60.82 -61.64 40.36
N ILE A 3 61.70 -62.58 40.67
CA ILE A 3 62.81 -63.02 39.84
C ILE A 3 62.20 -63.90 38.73
N GLY A 4 61.87 -63.29 37.60
CA GLY A 4 61.32 -63.94 36.42
C GLY A 4 62.40 -64.61 35.56
N CYS A 5 62.25 -65.92 35.39
CA CYS A 5 63.07 -66.84 34.60
C CYS A 5 63.58 -66.27 33.26
N PHE A 6 64.90 -66.13 33.09
CA PHE A 6 65.57 -65.62 31.88
C PHE A 6 65.62 -66.61 30.69
N SER A 7 64.96 -67.78 30.76
CA SER A 7 65.09 -68.84 29.74
C SER A 7 64.34 -68.57 28.42
N ASN A 8 63.31 -67.72 28.44
CA ASN A 8 62.52 -67.39 27.24
C ASN A 8 63.16 -66.32 26.33
N ARG A 9 64.04 -65.48 26.87
CA ARG A 9 64.75 -64.44 26.11
C ARG A 9 65.71 -65.05 25.07
N HIS A 10 66.36 -66.15 25.44
CA HIS A 10 67.29 -66.88 24.57
C HIS A 10 66.56 -67.63 23.44
N LYS A 11 65.35 -68.14 23.69
CA LYS A 11 64.51 -68.81 22.69
C LYS A 11 64.01 -67.82 21.63
N GLU A 12 63.56 -66.64 22.04
CA GLU A 12 63.15 -65.56 21.12
C GLU A 12 64.34 -64.97 20.35
N TRP A 13 65.48 -64.74 21.02
CA TRP A 13 66.72 -64.34 20.35
C TRP A 13 67.15 -65.36 19.27
N ARG A 14 67.08 -66.67 19.57
CA ARG A 14 67.36 -67.73 18.58
C ARG A 14 66.41 -67.70 17.39
N LYS A 15 65.12 -67.39 17.57
CA LYS A 15 64.16 -67.26 16.46
C LYS A 15 64.53 -66.08 15.55
N ILE A 16 64.86 -64.93 16.14
CA ILE A 16 65.29 -63.72 15.41
C ILE A 16 66.60 -64.00 14.67
N ALA A 17 67.60 -64.58 15.34
CA ALA A 17 68.88 -64.93 14.74
C ALA A 17 68.72 -65.92 13.57
N LYS A 18 67.86 -66.94 13.69
CA LYS A 18 67.56 -67.87 12.59
C LYS A 18 66.82 -67.18 11.43
N ARG A 19 65.92 -66.23 11.71
CA ARG A 19 65.23 -65.44 10.67
C ARG A 19 66.22 -64.56 9.91
N GLU A 20 67.08 -63.83 10.61
CA GLU A 20 68.12 -63.00 10.00
C GLU A 20 69.14 -63.83 9.23
N ARG A 21 69.56 -64.99 9.76
CA ARG A 21 70.42 -65.93 9.02
C ARG A 21 69.74 -66.40 7.73
N ARG A 22 68.46 -66.76 7.76
CA ARG A 22 67.72 -67.16 6.54
C ARG A 22 67.52 -66.00 5.58
N ARG A 23 67.31 -64.78 6.08
CA ARG A 23 67.26 -63.56 5.25
C ARG A 23 68.60 -63.39 4.56
N LYS A 24 69.71 -63.31 5.30
CA LYS A 24 71.08 -63.21 4.76
C LYS A 24 71.38 -64.31 3.74
N ILE A 25 71.10 -65.58 4.05
CA ILE A 25 71.30 -66.69 3.10
C ILE A 25 70.45 -66.50 1.84
N ARG A 26 69.18 -66.10 1.95
CA ARG A 26 68.33 -65.81 0.77
C ARG A 26 68.85 -64.64 -0.04
N THR A 27 69.24 -63.54 0.62
CA THR A 27 69.82 -62.37 -0.06
C THR A 27 71.14 -62.70 -0.73
N GLN A 28 71.97 -63.52 -0.10
CA GLN A 28 73.28 -63.93 -0.61
C GLN A 28 73.13 -64.95 -1.76
N LYS A 29 72.17 -65.89 -1.66
CA LYS A 29 71.78 -66.77 -2.78
C LYS A 29 71.17 -65.99 -3.94
N ALA A 30 70.34 -64.97 -3.68
CA ALA A 30 69.80 -64.08 -4.70
C ALA A 30 70.95 -63.30 -5.38
N LYS A 31 71.85 -62.69 -4.62
CA LYS A 31 73.04 -62.02 -5.16
C LYS A 31 73.95 -62.93 -5.98
N ILE A 32 74.15 -64.19 -5.56
CA ILE A 32 74.92 -65.17 -6.33
C ILE A 32 74.20 -65.51 -7.63
N ARG A 33 72.90 -65.78 -7.57
CA ARG A 33 72.06 -66.07 -8.76
C ARG A 33 72.06 -64.91 -9.75
N ASP A 34 71.85 -63.70 -9.24
CA ASP A 34 71.80 -62.48 -10.05
C ASP A 34 73.21 -62.08 -10.53
N GLY A 35 74.28 -62.50 -9.83
CA GLY A 35 75.69 -62.34 -10.24
C GLY A 35 76.24 -63.44 -11.15
N THR A 36 75.52 -64.54 -11.36
CA THR A 36 75.82 -65.59 -12.36
C THR A 36 75.23 -65.29 -13.75
N VAL A 37 74.53 -64.17 -13.90
CA VAL A 37 74.13 -63.67 -15.22
C VAL A 37 75.37 -63.06 -15.88
N ASP A 38 75.80 -63.63 -17.00
CA ASP A 38 76.92 -63.09 -17.77
C ASP A 38 76.49 -61.80 -18.47
N CYS A 39 76.79 -60.65 -17.86
CA CYS A 39 76.43 -59.32 -18.35
C CYS A 39 77.07 -58.97 -19.71
N ASN A 40 78.02 -59.78 -20.20
CA ASN A 40 78.67 -59.60 -21.50
C ASN A 40 78.16 -60.57 -22.58
N SER A 41 77.17 -61.41 -22.27
CA SER A 41 76.48 -62.23 -23.28
C SER A 41 75.69 -61.34 -24.25
N SER A 42 75.77 -61.62 -25.56
CA SER A 42 75.05 -60.88 -26.61
C SER A 42 73.55 -60.78 -26.33
N GLU A 43 72.95 -61.87 -25.84
CA GLU A 43 71.52 -61.95 -25.49
C GLU A 43 71.14 -61.01 -24.32
N TYR A 44 72.04 -60.78 -23.36
CA TYR A 44 71.78 -59.85 -22.25
C TYR A 44 71.86 -58.40 -22.70
N GLN A 45 72.82 -58.05 -23.58
CA GLN A 45 72.93 -56.71 -24.15
C GLN A 45 71.74 -56.39 -25.09
N GLU A 46 71.25 -57.39 -25.83
CA GLU A 46 70.02 -57.29 -26.63
C GLU A 46 68.80 -57.11 -25.72
N TRP A 47 68.68 -57.89 -24.65
CA TRP A 47 67.60 -57.73 -23.66
C TRP A 47 67.59 -56.34 -22.99
N VAL A 48 68.76 -55.81 -22.61
CA VAL A 48 68.85 -54.44 -22.04
C VAL A 48 68.38 -53.39 -23.06
N LYS A 49 68.83 -53.49 -24.31
CA LYS A 49 68.35 -52.59 -25.39
C LYS A 49 66.85 -52.73 -25.63
N GLU A 50 66.32 -53.95 -25.60
CA GLU A 50 64.88 -54.20 -25.70
C GLU A 50 64.11 -53.57 -24.52
N GLN A 51 64.63 -53.67 -23.30
CA GLN A 51 64.04 -53.00 -22.13
C GLN A 51 64.07 -51.48 -22.26
N GLU A 52 65.20 -50.89 -22.68
CA GLU A 52 65.32 -49.46 -22.94
C GLU A 52 64.31 -49.00 -24.00
N ILE A 53 64.15 -49.76 -25.09
CA ILE A 53 63.16 -49.49 -26.13
C ILE A 53 61.74 -49.56 -25.56
N LEU A 54 61.42 -50.57 -24.75
CA LEU A 54 60.11 -50.70 -24.11
C LEU A 54 59.83 -49.56 -23.12
N GLU A 55 60.83 -49.11 -22.37
CA GLU A 55 60.72 -47.96 -21.47
C GLU A 55 60.47 -46.66 -22.23
N ILE A 56 61.20 -46.42 -23.33
CA ILE A 56 60.98 -45.27 -24.21
C ILE A 56 59.56 -45.29 -24.76
N LEU A 57 59.09 -46.43 -25.29
CA LEU A 57 57.73 -46.58 -25.80
C LEU A 57 56.67 -46.37 -24.70
N ALA A 58 56.92 -46.84 -23.48
CA ALA A 58 56.03 -46.62 -22.34
C ALA A 58 55.95 -45.14 -21.94
N LEU A 59 57.10 -44.45 -21.91
CA LEU A 59 57.18 -43.01 -21.66
C LEU A 59 56.47 -42.19 -22.74
N GLU A 60 56.65 -42.55 -24.01
CA GLU A 60 55.94 -41.92 -25.13
C GLU A 60 54.41 -42.08 -25.00
N GLN A 61 53.94 -43.28 -24.63
CA GLN A 61 52.51 -43.51 -24.39
C GLN A 61 51.97 -42.71 -23.20
N ILE A 62 52.74 -42.61 -22.11
CA ILE A 62 52.37 -41.77 -20.95
C ILE A 62 52.33 -40.30 -21.34
N ASN A 63 53.35 -39.82 -22.03
CA ASN A 63 53.42 -38.43 -22.50
C ASN A 63 52.26 -38.10 -23.44
N LYS A 64 51.91 -39.00 -24.36
CA LYS A 64 50.75 -38.83 -25.23
C LYS A 64 49.44 -38.73 -24.44
N LYS A 65 49.22 -39.62 -23.46
CA LYS A 65 48.04 -39.56 -22.58
C LYS A 65 47.99 -38.26 -21.78
N ASN A 66 49.11 -37.85 -21.20
CA ASN A 66 49.21 -36.60 -20.44
C ASN A 66 48.92 -35.39 -21.32
N MET A 67 49.40 -35.38 -22.57
CA MET A 67 49.11 -34.31 -23.53
C MET A 67 47.61 -34.26 -23.86
N GLU A 68 46.99 -35.40 -24.13
CA GLU A 68 45.54 -35.50 -24.38
C GLU A 68 44.70 -35.06 -23.16
N GLU A 69 45.12 -35.43 -21.94
CA GLU A 69 44.46 -35.01 -20.70
C GLU A 69 44.65 -33.52 -20.42
N ASN A 70 45.85 -32.99 -20.64
CA ASN A 70 46.14 -31.57 -20.50
C ASN A 70 45.34 -30.74 -21.50
N GLU A 71 45.22 -31.18 -22.75
CA GLU A 71 44.38 -30.52 -23.75
C GLU A 71 42.90 -30.50 -23.32
N LYS A 72 42.38 -31.63 -22.83
CA LYS A 72 41.02 -31.69 -22.26
C LYS A 72 40.85 -30.73 -21.09
N TRP A 73 41.86 -30.64 -20.21
CA TRP A 73 41.84 -29.74 -19.06
C TRP A 73 41.82 -28.27 -19.49
N VAL A 74 42.71 -27.86 -20.40
CA VAL A 74 42.75 -26.49 -20.94
C VAL A 74 41.42 -26.13 -21.63
N ASN A 75 40.86 -27.06 -22.40
CA ASN A 75 39.54 -26.86 -23.04
C ASN A 75 38.42 -26.72 -22.00
N ALA A 76 38.44 -27.48 -20.91
CA ALA A 76 37.48 -27.32 -19.83
C ALA A 76 37.65 -25.98 -19.09
N GLU A 77 38.89 -25.57 -18.83
CA GLU A 77 39.23 -24.31 -18.16
C GLU A 77 38.75 -23.10 -18.98
N THR A 78 39.02 -23.09 -20.29
CA THR A 78 38.57 -22.01 -21.19
C THR A 78 37.04 -21.92 -21.25
N ILE A 79 36.33 -23.04 -21.31
CA ILE A 79 34.87 -23.07 -21.25
C ILE A 79 34.38 -22.52 -19.90
N ALA A 80 35.01 -22.90 -18.79
CA ALA A 80 34.68 -22.43 -17.45
C ALA A 80 34.88 -20.90 -17.33
N MET A 81 36.01 -20.38 -17.81
CA MET A 81 36.30 -18.94 -17.86
C MET A 81 35.27 -18.18 -18.70
N GLN A 82 34.92 -18.69 -19.88
CA GLN A 82 33.90 -18.07 -20.73
C GLN A 82 32.49 -18.09 -20.09
N ARG A 83 32.15 -19.18 -19.38
CA ARG A 83 30.89 -19.27 -18.61
C ARG A 83 30.89 -18.27 -17.46
N TRP A 84 32.00 -18.15 -16.74
CA TRP A 84 32.16 -17.21 -15.64
C TRP A 84 32.04 -15.75 -16.12
N LEU A 85 32.69 -15.39 -17.24
CA LEU A 85 32.58 -14.05 -17.81
C LEU A 85 31.13 -13.73 -18.24
N ARG A 86 30.46 -14.67 -18.92
CA ARG A 86 29.04 -14.52 -19.28
C ARG A 86 28.15 -14.36 -18.06
N TRP A 87 28.45 -15.10 -16.99
CA TRP A 87 27.74 -14.99 -15.73
C TRP A 87 27.94 -13.62 -15.08
N GLN A 88 29.17 -13.09 -15.03
CA GLN A 88 29.48 -11.75 -14.52
C GLN A 88 28.72 -10.67 -15.30
N GLN A 89 28.78 -10.69 -16.63
CA GLN A 89 28.04 -9.73 -17.47
C GLN A 89 26.53 -9.79 -17.23
N LYS A 90 25.97 -11.00 -17.08
CA LYS A 90 24.54 -11.16 -16.77
C LYS A 90 24.20 -10.61 -15.38
N LYS A 91 25.10 -10.78 -14.40
CA LYS A 91 24.95 -10.25 -13.05
C LYS A 91 25.00 -8.72 -13.04
N GLU A 92 25.94 -8.10 -13.76
CA GLU A 92 26.02 -6.65 -13.90
C GLU A 92 24.80 -6.07 -14.62
N ARG A 93 24.35 -6.70 -15.73
CA ARG A 93 23.11 -6.28 -16.40
C ARG A 93 21.91 -6.30 -15.45
N ARG A 94 21.74 -7.37 -14.67
CA ARG A 94 20.67 -7.45 -13.65
C ARG A 94 20.81 -6.40 -12.55
N ARG A 95 22.04 -5.99 -12.22
CA ARG A 95 22.28 -4.91 -11.25
C ARG A 95 21.90 -3.56 -11.84
N LEU A 96 22.30 -3.28 -13.07
CA LEU A 96 21.95 -2.05 -13.78
C LEU A 96 20.43 -1.92 -13.99
N GLN A 97 19.77 -3.00 -14.40
CA GLN A 97 18.31 -3.02 -14.54
C GLN A 97 17.60 -2.69 -13.23
N ARG A 98 18.03 -3.27 -12.10
CA ARG A 98 17.46 -2.94 -10.78
C ARG A 98 17.67 -1.48 -10.41
N LEU A 99 18.86 -0.93 -10.65
CA LEU A 99 19.13 0.49 -10.38
C LEU A 99 18.28 1.41 -11.26
N GLU A 100 18.09 1.06 -12.53
CA GLU A 100 17.23 1.80 -13.45
C GLU A 100 15.76 1.75 -13.03
N GLU A 101 15.26 0.57 -12.65
CA GLU A 101 13.91 0.39 -12.10
C GLU A 101 13.70 1.17 -10.80
N GLU A 102 14.67 1.12 -9.88
CA GLU A 102 14.67 1.88 -8.63
C GLU A 102 14.67 3.40 -8.89
N ALA A 103 15.50 3.88 -9.82
CA ALA A 103 15.55 5.28 -10.21
C ALA A 103 14.24 5.75 -10.87
N LYS A 104 13.65 4.91 -11.72
CA LYS A 104 12.33 5.19 -12.33
C LYS A 104 11.24 5.30 -11.26
N LEU A 105 11.23 4.38 -10.30
CA LEU A 105 10.27 4.39 -9.19
C LEU A 105 10.49 5.60 -8.25
N GLN A 106 11.74 6.03 -8.05
CA GLN A 106 12.03 7.26 -7.30
C GLN A 106 11.49 8.49 -8.03
N LEU A 107 11.77 8.63 -9.33
CA LEU A 107 11.28 9.74 -10.14
C LEU A 107 9.75 9.80 -10.17
N GLU A 108 9.09 8.65 -10.31
CA GLU A 108 7.62 8.57 -10.28
C GLU A 108 7.04 9.04 -8.93
N ARG A 109 7.66 8.62 -7.81
CA ARG A 109 7.27 9.07 -6.47
C ARG A 109 7.46 10.57 -6.29
N GLU A 110 8.60 11.12 -6.72
CA GLU A 110 8.87 12.56 -6.64
C GLU A 110 7.84 13.38 -7.45
N LEU A 111 7.49 12.93 -8.66
CA LEU A 111 6.45 13.57 -9.48
C LEU A 111 5.07 13.49 -8.82
N GLU A 112 4.72 12.36 -8.22
CA GLU A 112 3.45 12.20 -7.51
C GLU A 112 3.37 13.10 -6.27
N GLU A 113 4.45 13.20 -5.50
CA GLU A 113 4.57 14.09 -4.35
C GLU A 113 4.44 15.56 -4.75
N GLU A 114 5.09 15.97 -5.85
CA GLU A 114 4.98 17.32 -6.39
C GLU A 114 3.54 17.62 -6.82
N ARG A 115 2.88 16.66 -7.49
CA ARG A 115 1.48 16.79 -7.91
C ARG A 115 0.55 16.95 -6.71
N LYS A 116 0.71 16.12 -5.69
CA LYS A 116 -0.01 16.20 -4.41
C LYS A 116 0.27 17.51 -3.66
N ARG A 117 1.51 18.03 -3.72
CA ARG A 117 1.85 19.35 -3.14
C ARG A 117 1.09 20.46 -3.85
N LYS A 118 1.13 20.51 -5.18
CA LYS A 118 0.40 21.50 -5.99
C LYS A 118 -1.10 21.44 -5.75
N GLU A 119 -1.68 20.24 -5.63
CA GLU A 119 -3.10 20.05 -5.33
C GLU A 119 -3.47 20.56 -3.92
N ARG A 120 -2.66 20.25 -2.91
CA ARG A 120 -2.85 20.78 -1.55
C ARG A 120 -2.73 22.30 -1.49
N GLU A 121 -1.79 22.89 -2.21
CA GLU A 121 -1.63 24.35 -2.31
C GLU A 121 -2.88 24.98 -2.94
N ARG A 122 -3.37 24.44 -4.07
CA ARG A 122 -4.62 24.90 -4.71
C ARG A 122 -5.84 24.80 -3.79
N LEU A 123 -5.97 23.69 -3.05
CA LEU A 123 -7.08 23.53 -2.10
C LEU A 123 -7.01 24.55 -0.96
N LYS A 124 -5.81 24.84 -0.44
CA LYS A 124 -5.61 25.88 0.57
C LYS A 124 -5.94 27.28 0.03
N GLU A 125 -5.57 27.59 -1.20
CA GLU A 125 -5.92 28.87 -1.84
C GLU A 125 -7.44 29.04 -1.95
N ILE A 126 -8.16 27.99 -2.37
CA ILE A 126 -9.64 27.99 -2.44
C ILE A 126 -10.24 28.15 -1.04
N GLU A 127 -9.71 27.44 -0.03
CA GLU A 127 -10.17 27.55 1.35
C GLU A 127 -9.97 28.96 1.92
N GLU A 128 -8.80 29.56 1.70
CA GLU A 128 -8.51 30.94 2.11
C GLU A 128 -9.40 31.96 1.39
N GLU A 129 -9.64 31.78 0.08
CA GLU A 129 -10.56 32.64 -0.67
C GLU A 129 -11.99 32.53 -0.13
N ASN A 130 -12.47 31.31 0.13
CA ASN A 130 -13.78 31.08 0.71
C ASN A 130 -13.89 31.67 2.13
N LYS A 131 -12.83 31.55 2.93
CA LYS A 131 -12.78 32.16 4.27
C LYS A 131 -12.85 33.68 4.18
N LYS A 132 -12.09 34.32 3.26
CA LYS A 132 -12.18 35.77 3.02
C LYS A 132 -13.55 36.20 2.56
N LYS A 133 -14.19 35.43 1.66
CA LYS A 133 -15.57 35.68 1.23
C LYS A 133 -16.54 35.61 2.42
N GLN A 134 -16.42 34.59 3.27
CA GLN A 134 -17.23 34.45 4.48
C GLN A 134 -16.98 35.60 5.48
N GLU A 135 -15.73 35.98 5.73
CA GLU A 135 -15.40 37.10 6.61
C GLU A 135 -15.97 38.42 6.09
N ASN A 136 -15.85 38.67 4.78
CA ASN A 136 -16.43 39.87 4.16
C ASN A 136 -17.96 39.85 4.23
N PHE A 137 -18.59 38.70 3.98
CA PHE A 137 -20.02 38.52 4.13
C PHE A 137 -20.49 38.80 5.57
N MET A 138 -19.80 38.24 6.57
CA MET A 138 -20.13 38.46 7.99
C MET A 138 -19.98 39.94 8.39
N LYS A 139 -18.94 40.63 7.89
CA LYS A 139 -18.78 42.07 8.13
C LYS A 139 -19.92 42.89 7.50
N HIS A 140 -20.28 42.58 6.25
CA HIS A 140 -21.41 43.26 5.60
C HIS A 140 -22.73 42.98 6.32
N LEU A 141 -22.94 41.74 6.81
CA LEU A 141 -24.10 41.39 7.61
C LEU A 141 -24.15 42.16 8.94
N GLU A 142 -23.02 42.30 9.64
CA GLU A 142 -22.93 43.07 10.88
C GLU A 142 -23.26 44.55 10.65
N GLN A 143 -22.73 45.16 9.58
CA GLN A 143 -23.04 46.55 9.19
C GLN A 143 -24.51 46.75 8.84
N PHE A 144 -25.14 45.77 8.21
CA PHE A 144 -26.57 45.80 7.91
C PHE A 144 -27.40 45.69 9.19
N LEU A 145 -27.03 44.80 10.12
CA LEU A 145 -27.74 44.62 11.39
C LEU A 145 -27.55 45.80 12.35
N SER A 146 -26.41 46.49 12.32
CA SER A 146 -26.17 47.71 13.12
C SER A 146 -26.93 48.93 12.58
N GLY A 147 -27.45 48.87 11.35
CA GLY A 147 -28.15 49.97 10.69
C GLY A 147 -27.22 51.01 10.05
N ASP A 148 -25.93 50.70 9.92
CA ASP A 148 -24.93 51.57 9.27
C ASP A 148 -24.96 51.46 7.73
N SER A 149 -25.58 50.39 7.20
CA SER A 149 -25.79 50.16 5.76
C SER A 149 -27.28 49.96 5.45
N GLU A 150 -27.80 50.65 4.44
CA GLU A 150 -29.18 50.47 3.96
C GLU A 150 -29.32 49.23 3.06
N ASP A 151 -28.25 48.83 2.38
CA ASP A 151 -28.25 47.71 1.44
C ASP A 151 -27.98 46.38 2.16
N ALA A 152 -28.85 45.40 1.93
CA ALA A 152 -28.69 44.04 2.42
C ALA A 152 -27.57 43.30 1.66
N PRO A 153 -26.82 42.39 2.31
CA PRO A 153 -25.85 41.54 1.63
C PRO A 153 -26.45 40.82 0.41
N VAL A 154 -25.72 40.83 -0.72
CA VAL A 154 -26.19 40.27 -2.00
C VAL A 154 -26.55 38.79 -1.86
N GLU A 155 -25.76 38.05 -1.08
CA GLU A 155 -25.96 36.63 -0.79
C GLU A 155 -27.32 36.36 -0.11
N LEU A 156 -27.85 37.34 0.63
CA LEU A 156 -29.15 37.25 1.29
C LEU A 156 -30.31 37.78 0.43
N THR A 157 -30.00 38.43 -0.69
CA THR A 157 -30.99 38.94 -1.65
C THR A 157 -31.39 37.88 -2.69
N VAL A 158 -30.75 36.70 -2.64
CA VAL A 158 -31.04 35.59 -3.54
C VAL A 158 -32.47 35.08 -3.32
N ILE A 159 -33.24 35.04 -4.40
CA ILE A 159 -34.60 34.51 -4.41
C ILE A 159 -34.53 33.02 -4.78
N ARG A 160 -35.08 32.16 -3.93
CA ARG A 160 -35.27 30.74 -4.25
C ARG A 160 -36.58 30.58 -5.02
N GLU A 161 -36.50 30.04 -6.22
CA GLU A 161 -37.67 29.77 -7.06
C GLU A 161 -37.93 28.27 -7.18
N THR A 162 -39.19 27.85 -7.12
CA THR A 162 -39.56 26.42 -7.29
C THR A 162 -39.64 26.02 -8.76
N ARG A 163 -40.12 26.92 -9.62
CA ARG A 163 -40.28 26.68 -11.07
C ARG A 163 -40.02 27.98 -11.87
N PRO A 164 -38.75 28.34 -12.13
CA PRO A 164 -38.39 29.61 -12.76
C PRO A 164 -39.12 29.90 -14.07
N ASP A 165 -39.33 28.86 -14.90
CA ASP A 165 -39.90 28.99 -16.24
C ASP A 165 -41.44 29.14 -16.27
N CYS A 166 -42.10 29.04 -15.12
CA CYS A 166 -43.55 29.07 -15.01
C CYS A 166 -44.06 30.45 -14.53
N ALA A 167 -45.32 30.76 -14.84
CA ALA A 167 -45.98 31.96 -14.32
C ALA A 167 -46.02 31.95 -12.78
N VAL A 168 -45.91 33.11 -12.16
CA VAL A 168 -45.94 33.27 -10.69
C VAL A 168 -47.31 32.83 -10.14
N CYS A 169 -47.30 32.07 -9.05
CA CYS A 169 -48.51 31.66 -8.37
C CYS A 169 -49.21 32.86 -7.71
N PRO A 170 -50.44 33.22 -8.07
CA PRO A 170 -51.13 34.38 -7.50
C PRO A 170 -51.50 34.17 -6.03
N PHE A 171 -51.73 32.92 -5.61
CA PHE A 171 -51.98 32.58 -4.21
C PHE A 171 -50.70 32.80 -3.39
N PHE A 172 -49.60 32.18 -3.80
CA PHE A 172 -48.32 32.34 -3.10
C PHE A 172 -47.83 33.79 -3.12
N ALA A 173 -47.96 34.50 -4.23
CA ALA A 173 -47.54 35.91 -4.31
C ALA A 173 -48.34 36.84 -3.37
N LYS A 174 -49.59 36.49 -3.04
CA LYS A 174 -50.46 37.31 -2.18
C LYS A 174 -50.35 36.93 -0.71
N THR A 175 -50.33 35.64 -0.39
CA THR A 175 -50.44 35.14 0.99
C THR A 175 -49.19 34.38 1.45
N SER A 176 -48.18 34.24 0.60
CA SER A 176 -46.97 33.44 0.86
C SER A 176 -47.28 31.96 1.20
N CYS A 177 -48.50 31.49 0.90
CA CYS A 177 -48.97 30.15 1.16
C CYS A 177 -49.79 29.63 -0.03
N CYS A 178 -49.51 28.40 -0.45
CA CYS A 178 -50.23 27.72 -1.52
C CYS A 178 -50.53 26.29 -1.11
N ARG A 179 -51.77 25.84 -1.35
CA ARG A 179 -52.22 24.47 -1.03
C ARG A 179 -51.37 23.37 -1.67
N PHE A 180 -50.74 23.66 -2.81
CA PHE A 180 -49.91 22.69 -3.54
C PHE A 180 -48.43 22.71 -3.11
N GLY A 181 -48.02 23.64 -2.24
CA GLY A 181 -46.63 23.77 -1.79
C GLY A 181 -45.64 23.82 -2.95
N ASP A 182 -44.49 23.16 -2.80
CA ASP A 182 -43.44 23.10 -3.83
C ASP A 182 -43.86 22.28 -5.08
N GLN A 183 -44.94 21.48 -4.98
CA GLN A 183 -45.48 20.70 -6.11
C GLN A 183 -46.41 21.52 -7.01
N CYS A 184 -46.69 22.77 -6.66
CA CYS A 184 -47.50 23.68 -7.47
C CYS A 184 -47.00 23.74 -8.92
N SER A 185 -47.92 23.82 -9.88
CA SER A 185 -47.59 23.98 -11.30
C SER A 185 -47.08 25.39 -11.66
N ARG A 186 -47.19 26.33 -10.73
CA ARG A 186 -46.79 27.73 -10.87
C ARG A 186 -45.56 28.02 -10.02
N ASN A 187 -44.83 29.10 -10.36
CA ASN A 187 -43.61 29.47 -9.66
C ASN A 187 -43.91 30.09 -8.29
N HIS A 188 -43.22 29.61 -7.25
CA HIS A 188 -43.17 30.22 -5.92
C HIS A 188 -41.82 30.88 -5.73
N ARG A 189 -41.81 32.17 -5.38
CA ARG A 189 -40.62 32.99 -5.17
C ARG A 189 -40.41 33.22 -3.67
N TYR A 190 -39.45 32.54 -3.09
CA TYR A 190 -39.08 32.69 -1.69
C TYR A 190 -37.95 33.72 -1.59
N PRO A 191 -38.19 34.91 -1.01
CA PRO A 191 -37.14 35.89 -0.80
C PRO A 191 -36.13 35.38 0.24
N GLY A 192 -34.85 35.71 0.08
CA GLY A 192 -33.81 35.31 1.04
C GLY A 192 -33.92 36.01 2.40
N ILE A 193 -34.41 37.26 2.42
CA ILE A 193 -34.79 37.99 3.64
C ILE A 193 -36.26 38.37 3.56
N SER A 194 -37.00 38.15 4.66
CA SER A 194 -38.37 38.62 4.80
C SER A 194 -38.64 39.10 6.21
N THR A 195 -39.54 40.07 6.35
CA THR A 195 -40.11 40.51 7.64
C THR A 195 -41.31 39.65 8.07
N ILE A 196 -41.75 38.71 7.22
CA ILE A 196 -42.90 37.84 7.46
C ILE A 196 -42.39 36.43 7.75
N LEU A 197 -42.73 35.91 8.93
CA LEU A 197 -42.49 34.52 9.30
C LEU A 197 -43.78 33.73 9.13
N LEU A 198 -43.68 32.54 8.53
CA LEU A 198 -44.78 31.61 8.36
C LEU A 198 -44.45 30.30 9.09
N ALA A 199 -45.17 30.03 10.17
CA ALA A 199 -45.11 28.74 10.87
C ALA A 199 -46.31 27.90 10.44
N ALA A 200 -46.08 26.93 9.55
CA ALA A 200 -47.13 26.02 9.09
C ALA A 200 -47.53 25.05 10.20
N ASN A 201 -48.83 24.81 10.36
CA ASN A 201 -49.39 23.87 11.34
C ASN A 201 -48.97 24.16 12.80
N PHE A 202 -48.85 25.45 13.14
CA PHE A 202 -48.31 25.87 14.43
C PHE A 202 -49.36 25.91 15.55
N PHE A 203 -50.61 26.19 15.20
CA PHE A 203 -51.76 26.02 16.09
C PHE A 203 -52.61 24.85 15.59
N THR A 204 -52.75 23.82 16.41
CA THR A 204 -53.57 22.64 16.12
C THR A 204 -54.58 22.45 17.25
N HIS A 205 -55.85 22.29 16.89
CA HIS A 205 -56.92 21.97 17.83
C HIS A 205 -57.73 20.81 17.26
N PHE A 206 -58.16 19.88 18.10
CA PHE A 206 -58.90 18.68 17.69
C PHE A 206 -60.15 19.01 16.86
N GLY A 207 -60.93 20.00 17.30
CA GLY A 207 -62.07 20.53 16.54
C GLY A 207 -61.75 21.22 15.20
N LEU A 208 -60.48 21.56 14.93
CA LEU A 208 -60.04 22.13 13.64
C LEU A 208 -59.43 21.07 12.71
N GLU A 209 -58.76 20.04 13.23
CA GLU A 209 -58.18 18.95 12.43
C GLU A 209 -59.25 18.00 11.86
N ASN A 210 -60.32 17.74 12.61
CA ASN A 210 -61.33 16.74 12.27
C ASN A 210 -62.56 17.30 11.54
N MET A 211 -62.50 18.53 11.03
CA MET A 211 -63.54 19.15 10.20
C MET A 211 -63.88 18.36 8.91
N HIS A 212 -63.08 17.34 8.56
CA HIS A 212 -63.26 16.48 7.39
C HIS A 212 -63.81 15.07 7.69
N GLU A 213 -63.86 14.65 8.96
CA GLU A 213 -64.50 13.39 9.34
C GLU A 213 -65.96 13.67 9.72
N TYR A 214 -66.88 13.07 8.97
CA TYR A 214 -68.34 13.12 9.23
C TYR A 214 -68.70 12.26 10.45
N ASP A 215 -67.99 12.43 11.56
CA ASP A 215 -68.35 11.82 12.83
C ASP A 215 -69.12 12.84 13.66
N THR A 216 -70.44 12.66 13.69
CA THR A 216 -71.40 13.55 14.34
C THR A 216 -71.19 13.68 15.85
N ASP A 217 -70.42 12.79 16.46
CA ASP A 217 -70.18 12.78 17.91
C ASP A 217 -69.01 13.69 18.31
N ILE A 218 -68.01 13.90 17.44
CA ILE A 218 -66.83 14.74 17.71
C ILE A 218 -67.20 16.23 17.84
N MET A 219 -68.18 16.69 17.07
CA MET A 219 -68.62 18.09 17.04
C MET A 219 -69.46 18.49 18.27
N LEU A 220 -69.83 17.51 19.11
CA LEU A 220 -70.56 17.71 20.38
C LEU A 220 -69.65 17.72 21.61
N GLU A 221 -68.38 17.29 21.48
CA GLU A 221 -67.45 17.18 22.61
C GLU A 221 -66.72 18.50 22.93
N TYR A 222 -66.69 19.44 21.99
CA TYR A 222 -65.99 20.71 22.15
C TYR A 222 -66.94 21.87 21.87
N GLU A 223 -67.20 22.66 22.90
CA GLU A 223 -67.90 23.94 22.73
C GLU A 223 -66.95 24.94 22.06
N ASP A 224 -67.49 25.83 21.21
CA ASP A 224 -66.73 26.95 20.64
C ASP A 224 -66.07 27.83 21.72
N SER A 225 -66.58 27.74 22.97
CA SER A 225 -66.00 28.40 24.13
C SER A 225 -64.64 27.81 24.55
N ASP A 226 -64.43 26.50 24.37
CA ASP A 226 -63.21 25.80 24.77
C ASP A 226 -62.12 25.92 23.71
N THR A 227 -62.48 25.88 22.43
CA THR A 227 -61.55 26.15 21.32
C THR A 227 -60.93 27.55 21.45
N TYR A 228 -61.76 28.54 21.82
CA TYR A 228 -61.32 29.92 22.03
C TYR A 228 -60.42 30.08 23.27
N LYS A 229 -60.68 29.34 24.36
CA LYS A 229 -59.79 29.33 25.54
C LYS A 229 -58.41 28.78 25.18
N GLN A 230 -58.36 27.64 24.50
CA GLN A 230 -57.11 27.03 24.06
C GLN A 230 -56.34 27.92 23.08
N PHE A 231 -57.06 28.59 22.16
CA PHE A 231 -56.45 29.59 21.28
C PHE A 231 -55.84 30.76 22.07
N LYS A 232 -56.53 31.26 23.10
CA LYS A 232 -55.99 32.33 23.96
C LYS A 232 -54.75 31.89 24.71
N GLU A 233 -54.77 30.71 25.32
CA GLU A 233 -53.62 30.16 26.02
C GLU A 233 -52.41 30.05 25.09
N PHE A 234 -52.61 29.48 23.91
CA PHE A 234 -51.60 29.43 22.86
C PHE A 234 -51.08 30.83 22.48
N PHE A 235 -51.98 31.78 22.22
CA PHE A 235 -51.61 33.13 21.81
C PHE A 235 -50.76 33.83 22.87
N TYR A 236 -51.14 33.73 24.15
CA TYR A 236 -50.42 34.37 25.25
C TYR A 236 -49.12 33.65 25.64
N ASP A 237 -48.98 32.36 25.32
CA ASP A 237 -47.73 31.62 25.49
C ASP A 237 -46.72 31.97 24.39
N VAL A 238 -47.19 32.04 23.14
CA VAL A 238 -46.35 32.21 21.97
C VAL A 238 -45.91 33.66 21.75
N LEU A 239 -46.81 34.62 21.95
CA LEU A 239 -46.54 36.02 21.61
C LEU A 239 -45.29 36.57 22.35
N PRO A 240 -45.13 36.37 23.68
CA PRO A 240 -43.95 36.82 24.40
C PRO A 240 -42.66 36.16 23.91
N GLU A 241 -42.72 34.90 23.46
CA GLU A 241 -41.55 34.22 22.92
C GLU A 241 -41.06 34.86 21.62
N PHE A 242 -41.97 35.29 20.74
CA PHE A 242 -41.59 36.04 19.54
C PHE A 242 -41.14 37.48 19.83
N GLU A 243 -41.69 38.13 20.86
CA GLU A 243 -41.28 39.48 21.25
C GLU A 243 -39.82 39.54 21.73
N LYS A 244 -39.26 38.43 22.23
CA LYS A 244 -37.82 38.33 22.56
C LYS A 244 -36.91 38.54 21.35
N PHE A 245 -37.37 38.19 20.15
CA PHE A 245 -36.59 38.27 18.92
C PHE A 245 -36.80 39.57 18.15
N GLY A 246 -37.80 40.38 18.52
CA GLY A 246 -38.04 41.68 17.91
C GLY A 246 -39.46 42.20 18.08
N LYS A 247 -39.71 43.40 17.55
CA LYS A 247 -41.04 44.02 17.60
C LYS A 247 -41.99 43.35 16.61
N ILE A 248 -43.04 42.73 17.11
CA ILE A 248 -44.09 42.15 16.30
C ILE A 248 -45.06 43.26 15.85
N ILE A 249 -45.20 43.47 14.54
CA ILE A 249 -46.18 44.41 13.97
C ILE A 249 -47.56 43.76 13.92
N GLN A 250 -47.62 42.49 13.51
CA GLN A 250 -48.86 41.76 13.32
C GLN A 250 -48.63 40.27 13.52
N PHE A 251 -49.41 39.66 14.43
CA PHE A 251 -49.46 38.22 14.62
C PHE A 251 -50.83 37.72 14.14
N LYS A 252 -50.85 36.81 13.17
CA LYS A 252 -52.07 36.20 12.63
C LYS A 252 -51.98 34.69 12.73
N VAL A 253 -53.10 34.08 13.09
CA VAL A 253 -53.31 32.63 13.05
C VAL A 253 -54.53 32.43 12.15
N SER A 254 -54.39 31.57 11.14
CA SER A 254 -55.38 31.35 10.08
C SER A 254 -55.62 29.86 9.86
#